data_AF-A0A7J8VQ90-F1
#
_entry.id   AF-A0A7J8VQ90-F1
#
_cell.length_a   1.000
_cell.length_b   1.000
_cell.length_c   1.000
_cell.angle_alpha   90.00
_cell.angle_beta   90.00
_cell.angle_gamma   90.00
#
_symmetry.space_group_name_H-M   'P 1'
#
loop_
_entity.id
_entity.type
_entity.pdbx_description
1 polymer ?
#
loop_
_entity_poly.entity_id
_entity_poly.type
_entity_poly.pdbx_seq_one_letter_code
_entity_poly.pdbx_strand_id
1 'polypeptide(L)'
;MDAEVISAGLLIQVVEAGAVSIYQVRDRIGIGTAHLLHESLRLKNIPSKVDVLDDDSAAALRKFCLTYYDIRALILDLAVKLDTMRHLDYLPRYQQQMLSLEVLKIYSPLAHAVGTNYLSLELEDLSFRYLFPYSYLYVDTWLRSHETGNKSLIDIYKEELLQALKADPILADMVNGISVKGRYKSRYSTMKKLLRDGRKPEEVNDVLGLRVILNPRSGIDMSQVGERACYRTHEIVQSLWKEMPHRTKDYIARPKANGYKSLHMAVDVSDNGTPRPLMEIQIRTTEMDMLATGGTAAHSLYKGGLTDPEEAKRLKTIMIAAAELAALRLKDFPSTIHKGLEFGQGDEVFRLLDKNGDGKISIEELMEVMEELGASGEDAREMMQLLDSNSDGSLSTDEFDLFQKQVEFMRNLEDKDVKYKAMLNDKLQLADNSGLIQVYSKEFGDRLAN
;
A
#
# COMPACT_ATOMS: atom_id res chain seq x y z
N MET A 1 7.30 5.89 -15.05
CA MET A 1 5.96 6.34 -15.45
C MET A 1 5.92 6.35 -16.97
N ASP A 2 4.86 5.85 -17.56
CA ASP A 2 4.66 5.92 -19.02
C ASP A 2 4.18 7.33 -19.43
N ALA A 3 4.14 7.60 -20.73
CA ALA A 3 3.74 8.90 -21.25
C ALA A 3 2.25 9.22 -20.95
N GLU A 4 1.40 8.20 -20.86
CA GLU A 4 -0.03 8.36 -20.58
C GLU A 4 -0.27 8.87 -19.15
N VAL A 5 0.40 8.29 -18.16
CA VAL A 5 0.29 8.72 -16.75
C VAL A 5 0.82 10.14 -16.55
N ILE A 6 1.95 10.47 -17.19
CA ILE A 6 2.51 11.82 -17.13
C ILE A 6 1.54 12.83 -17.75
N SER A 7 0.96 12.48 -18.91
CA SER A 7 -0.03 13.34 -19.59
C SER A 7 -1.28 13.52 -18.73
N ALA A 8 -1.80 12.45 -18.12
CA ALA A 8 -2.95 12.52 -17.22
C ALA A 8 -2.65 13.41 -15.99
N GLY A 9 -1.46 13.30 -15.40
CA GLY A 9 -1.08 14.14 -14.26
C GLY A 9 -1.00 15.63 -14.58
N LEU A 10 -0.56 16.01 -15.79
CA LEU A 10 -0.57 17.40 -16.24
C LEU A 10 -1.99 17.92 -16.52
N LEU A 11 -2.87 17.05 -17.01
CA LEU A 11 -4.22 17.42 -17.45
C LEU A 11 -5.26 17.40 -16.34
N ILE A 12 -5.01 16.71 -15.21
CA ILE A 12 -6.04 16.46 -14.19
C ILE A 12 -6.65 17.76 -13.64
N GLN A 13 -5.84 18.76 -13.34
CA GLN A 13 -6.32 20.05 -12.82
C GLN A 13 -7.08 20.85 -13.89
N VAL A 14 -6.67 20.74 -15.16
CA VAL A 14 -7.29 21.43 -16.29
C VAL A 14 -8.68 20.85 -16.59
N VAL A 15 -8.80 19.52 -16.55
CA VAL A 15 -10.08 18.81 -16.72
C VAL A 15 -11.00 19.07 -15.54
N GLU A 16 -10.46 19.06 -14.31
CA GLU A 16 -11.24 19.36 -13.10
C GLU A 16 -11.77 20.81 -13.11
N ALA A 17 -10.97 21.76 -13.57
CA ALA A 17 -11.37 23.15 -13.76
C ALA A 17 -12.39 23.35 -14.91
N GLY A 18 -12.66 22.31 -15.71
CA GLY A 18 -13.58 22.36 -16.84
C GLY A 18 -13.04 23.09 -18.08
N ALA A 19 -11.74 23.40 -18.12
CA ALA A 19 -11.13 24.09 -19.26
C ALA A 19 -10.95 23.17 -20.48
N VAL A 20 -10.84 21.86 -20.26
CA VAL A 20 -10.74 20.83 -21.30
C VAL A 20 -11.66 19.65 -20.92
N SER A 21 -12.39 19.10 -21.89
CA SER A 21 -13.25 17.92 -21.66
C SER A 21 -12.46 16.62 -21.82
N ILE A 22 -12.92 15.54 -21.16
CA ILE A 22 -12.26 14.23 -21.30
C ILE A 22 -12.36 13.70 -22.74
N TYR A 23 -13.38 14.09 -23.51
CA TYR A 23 -13.52 13.74 -24.92
C TYR A 23 -12.44 14.42 -25.76
N GLN A 24 -12.15 15.70 -25.49
CA GLN A 24 -11.05 16.39 -26.15
C GLN A 24 -9.71 15.72 -25.86
N VAL A 25 -9.49 15.25 -24.62
CA VAL A 25 -8.29 14.48 -24.28
C VAL A 25 -8.26 13.14 -25.03
N ARG A 26 -9.39 12.41 -25.06
CA ARG A 26 -9.50 11.14 -25.79
C ARG A 26 -9.16 11.30 -27.27
N ASP A 27 -9.70 12.34 -27.90
CA ASP A 27 -9.63 12.53 -29.35
C ASP A 27 -8.29 13.15 -29.79
N ARG A 28 -7.62 13.95 -28.93
CA ARG A 28 -6.36 14.62 -29.26
C ARG A 28 -5.10 13.99 -28.68
N ILE A 29 -5.21 13.33 -27.52
CA ILE A 29 -4.07 12.72 -26.81
C ILE A 29 -4.16 11.21 -26.87
N GLY A 30 -5.31 10.64 -26.50
CA GLY A 30 -5.57 9.21 -26.61
C GLY A 30 -6.49 8.65 -25.55
N ILE A 31 -7.03 7.46 -25.85
CA ILE A 31 -8.00 6.76 -25.03
C ILE A 31 -7.43 6.38 -23.65
N GLY A 32 -6.17 5.91 -23.59
CA GLY A 32 -5.55 5.53 -22.32
C GLY A 32 -5.39 6.70 -21.35
N THR A 33 -4.94 7.87 -21.83
CA THR A 33 -4.86 9.09 -21.01
C THR A 33 -6.24 9.55 -20.52
N ALA A 34 -7.25 9.51 -21.39
CA ALA A 34 -8.62 9.84 -21.01
C ALA A 34 -9.20 8.87 -19.97
N HIS A 35 -8.91 7.58 -20.08
CA HIS A 35 -9.29 6.58 -19.09
C HIS A 35 -8.62 6.83 -17.73
N LEU A 36 -7.31 7.10 -17.71
CA LEU A 36 -6.58 7.41 -16.48
C LEU A 36 -7.12 8.66 -15.78
N LEU A 37 -7.43 9.71 -16.54
CA LEU A 37 -8.07 10.92 -15.99
C LEU A 37 -9.43 10.63 -15.36
N HIS A 38 -10.24 9.78 -16.00
CA HIS A 38 -11.54 9.37 -15.49
C HIS A 38 -11.40 8.65 -14.14
N GLU A 39 -10.50 7.67 -14.07
CA GLU A 39 -10.25 6.91 -12.84
C GLU A 39 -9.66 7.79 -11.73
N SER A 40 -8.70 8.67 -12.04
CA SER A 40 -8.09 9.57 -11.04
C SER A 40 -9.09 10.57 -10.45
N LEU A 41 -10.02 11.11 -11.24
CA LEU A 41 -11.08 12.00 -10.72
C LEU A 41 -12.07 11.27 -9.81
N ARG A 42 -12.32 9.98 -10.06
CA ARG A 42 -13.13 9.12 -9.19
C ARG A 42 -12.40 8.84 -7.88
N LEU A 43 -11.13 8.42 -7.94
CA LEU A 43 -10.27 8.18 -6.77
C LEU A 43 -10.23 9.36 -5.81
N LYS A 44 -10.05 10.59 -6.33
CA LYS A 44 -9.98 11.82 -5.53
C LYS A 44 -11.17 11.98 -4.56
N ASN A 45 -12.36 11.54 -4.96
CA ASN A 45 -13.59 11.73 -4.19
C ASN A 45 -13.95 10.54 -3.30
N ILE A 46 -13.24 9.41 -3.40
CA ILE A 46 -13.54 8.19 -2.64
C ILE A 46 -13.38 8.35 -1.13
N PRO A 47 -12.31 8.97 -0.59
CA PRO A 47 -12.13 9.08 0.85
C PRO A 47 -13.24 9.88 1.54
N SER A 48 -13.81 10.88 0.87
CA SER A 48 -14.95 11.66 1.37
C SER A 48 -16.23 10.85 1.56
N LYS A 49 -16.28 9.62 1.07
CA LYS A 49 -17.43 8.72 1.14
C LYS A 49 -17.40 7.80 2.36
N VAL A 50 -16.35 7.89 3.18
CA VAL A 50 -16.02 6.95 4.26
C VAL A 50 -15.68 7.73 5.53
N ASP A 51 -16.03 7.17 6.69
CA ASP A 51 -15.47 7.65 7.95
C ASP A 51 -14.02 7.17 8.07
N VAL A 52 -13.08 8.07 7.78
CA VAL A 52 -11.64 7.80 7.74
C VAL A 52 -11.08 7.36 9.11
N LEU A 53 -11.86 7.53 10.19
CA LEU A 53 -11.48 7.14 11.54
C LEU A 53 -11.59 5.64 11.80
N ASP A 54 -12.39 4.91 11.02
CA ASP A 54 -12.58 3.47 11.18
C ASP A 54 -11.53 2.65 10.41
N ASP A 55 -10.82 1.76 11.11
CA ASP A 55 -9.73 0.97 10.55
C ASP A 55 -10.23 -0.09 9.56
N ASP A 56 -11.41 -0.67 9.81
CA ASP A 56 -12.02 -1.68 8.96
C ASP A 56 -12.55 -1.06 7.67
N SER A 57 -13.24 0.08 7.76
CA SER A 57 -13.64 0.87 6.60
C SER A 57 -12.43 1.33 5.77
N ALA A 58 -11.35 1.77 6.41
CA ALA A 58 -10.12 2.11 5.71
C ALA A 58 -9.53 0.88 5.00
N ALA A 59 -9.50 -0.29 5.63
CA ALA A 59 -9.03 -1.54 5.01
C ALA A 59 -9.86 -1.97 3.81
N ALA A 60 -11.18 -1.94 3.96
CA ALA A 60 -12.13 -2.22 2.89
C ALA A 60 -11.95 -1.27 1.71
N LEU A 61 -11.76 0.03 1.98
CA LEU A 61 -11.50 1.03 0.96
C LEU A 61 -10.22 0.75 0.18
N ARG A 62 -9.14 0.37 0.89
CA ARG A 62 -7.88 0.02 0.24
C ARG A 62 -8.05 -1.19 -0.68
N LYS A 63 -8.75 -2.22 -0.22
CA LYS A 63 -9.08 -3.41 -1.03
C LYS A 63 -9.88 -3.02 -2.26
N PHE A 64 -10.92 -2.21 -2.08
CA PHE A 64 -11.75 -1.70 -3.18
C PHE A 64 -10.92 -0.94 -4.24
N CYS A 65 -10.03 -0.04 -3.82
CA CYS A 65 -9.16 0.68 -4.74
C CYS A 65 -8.23 -0.25 -5.52
N LEU A 66 -7.65 -1.26 -4.87
CA LEU A 66 -6.73 -2.21 -5.51
C LEU A 66 -7.43 -3.16 -6.49
N THR A 67 -8.70 -3.49 -6.22
CA THR A 67 -9.48 -4.41 -7.06
C THR A 67 -10.09 -3.72 -8.28
N TYR A 68 -10.61 -2.50 -8.13
CA TYR A 68 -11.49 -1.89 -9.15
C TYR A 68 -10.88 -0.74 -9.94
N TYR A 69 -9.69 -0.24 -9.57
CA TYR A 69 -9.06 0.90 -10.24
C TYR A 69 -7.80 0.50 -10.97
N ASP A 70 -7.52 1.19 -12.09
CA ASP A 70 -6.22 1.07 -12.77
C ASP A 70 -5.10 1.51 -11.80
N ILE A 71 -4.14 0.60 -11.56
CA ILE A 71 -2.99 0.82 -10.69
C ILE A 71 -2.22 2.08 -11.10
N ARG A 72 -2.16 2.40 -12.40
CA ARG A 72 -1.51 3.61 -12.91
C ARG A 72 -2.22 4.89 -12.45
N ALA A 73 -3.56 4.88 -12.40
CA ALA A 73 -4.35 5.99 -11.88
C ALA A 73 -4.19 6.13 -10.36
N LEU A 74 -4.07 5.01 -9.64
CA LEU A 74 -3.77 5.01 -8.21
C LEU A 74 -2.37 5.55 -7.91
N ILE A 75 -1.36 5.14 -8.68
CA ILE A 75 0.01 5.68 -8.59
C ILE A 75 0.03 7.19 -8.87
N LEU A 76 -0.76 7.66 -9.85
CA LEU A 76 -0.93 9.08 -10.12
C LEU A 76 -1.55 9.82 -8.92
N ASP A 77 -2.63 9.31 -8.35
CA ASP A 77 -3.29 9.91 -7.18
C ASP A 77 -2.33 9.96 -5.96
N LEU A 78 -1.54 8.91 -5.75
CA LEU A 78 -0.49 8.90 -4.72
C LEU A 78 0.56 9.99 -4.93
N ALA A 79 0.97 10.23 -6.18
CA ALA A 79 1.91 11.31 -6.49
C ALA A 79 1.32 12.69 -6.22
N VAL A 80 0.05 12.91 -6.57
CA VAL A 80 -0.68 14.15 -6.28
C VAL A 80 -0.86 14.35 -4.76
N LYS A 81 -1.18 13.28 -4.02
CA LYS A 81 -1.28 13.32 -2.56
C LYS A 81 0.07 13.63 -1.91
N LEU A 82 1.16 13.08 -2.43
CA LEU A 82 2.50 13.40 -1.94
C LEU A 82 2.83 14.88 -2.14
N ASP A 83 2.56 15.43 -3.32
CA ASP A 83 2.75 16.86 -3.59
C ASP A 83 1.92 17.74 -2.64
N THR A 84 0.66 17.35 -2.41
CA THR A 84 -0.23 18.02 -1.45
C THR A 84 0.36 18.01 -0.04
N MET A 85 0.85 16.85 0.43
CA MET A 85 1.42 16.69 1.77
C MET A 85 2.73 17.48 1.96
N ARG A 86 3.52 17.66 0.90
CA ARG A 86 4.73 18.51 0.91
C ARG A 86 4.41 19.99 1.06
N HIS A 87 3.21 20.41 0.67
CA HIS A 87 2.77 21.82 0.68
C HIS A 87 1.56 22.05 1.59
N LEU A 88 1.38 21.23 2.63
CA LEU A 88 0.19 21.27 3.49
C LEU A 88 0.09 22.56 4.35
N ASP A 89 1.20 23.27 4.52
CA ASP A 89 1.32 24.48 5.35
C ASP A 89 0.38 25.63 4.94
N TYR A 90 -0.09 25.65 3.68
CA TYR A 90 -1.05 26.65 3.20
C TYR A 90 -2.48 26.44 3.71
N LEU A 91 -2.79 25.27 4.28
CA LEU A 91 -4.11 24.94 4.78
C LEU A 91 -4.26 25.23 6.29
N PRO A 92 -5.48 25.54 6.78
CA PRO A 92 -5.75 25.59 8.21
C PRO A 92 -5.44 24.27 8.92
N ARG A 93 -5.01 24.34 10.18
CA ARG A 93 -4.56 23.17 10.98
C ARG A 93 -5.53 21.98 10.98
N TYR A 94 -6.84 22.22 11.04
CA TYR A 94 -7.82 21.13 11.03
C TYR A 94 -7.80 20.36 9.70
N GLN A 95 -7.65 21.05 8.56
CA GLN A 95 -7.53 20.41 7.25
C GLN A 95 -6.20 19.67 7.12
N GLN A 96 -5.11 20.24 7.65
CA GLN A 96 -3.82 19.56 7.70
C GLN A 96 -3.94 18.22 8.44
N GLN A 97 -4.59 18.21 9.60
CA GLN A 97 -4.80 17.00 10.39
C GLN A 97 -5.70 15.99 9.70
N MET A 98 -6.83 16.43 9.12
CA MET A 98 -7.74 15.54 8.38
C MET A 98 -7.04 14.86 7.21
N LEU A 99 -6.38 15.64 6.35
CA LEU A 99 -5.66 15.11 5.20
C LEU A 99 -4.50 14.20 5.60
N SER A 100 -3.77 14.56 6.66
CA SER A 100 -2.69 13.72 7.17
C SER A 100 -3.19 12.39 7.73
N LEU A 101 -4.36 12.37 8.36
CA LEU A 101 -4.97 11.14 8.87
C LEU A 101 -5.42 10.24 7.71
N GLU A 102 -6.06 10.82 6.72
CA GLU A 102 -6.47 10.16 5.48
C GLU A 102 -5.26 9.55 4.76
N VAL A 103 -4.19 10.33 4.62
CA VAL A 103 -2.94 9.86 4.01
C VAL A 103 -2.32 8.72 4.81
N LEU A 104 -2.29 8.82 6.13
CA LEU A 104 -1.71 7.80 6.98
C LEU A 104 -2.50 6.47 6.94
N LYS A 105 -3.84 6.55 6.98
CA LYS A 105 -4.71 5.37 7.05
C LYS A 105 -4.96 4.73 5.67
N ILE A 106 -5.04 5.52 4.61
CA ILE A 106 -5.45 5.02 3.28
C ILE A 106 -4.26 5.02 2.32
N TYR A 107 -3.67 6.18 2.08
CA TYR A 107 -2.73 6.36 0.96
C TYR A 107 -1.35 5.77 1.20
N SER A 108 -0.79 5.90 2.40
CA SER A 108 0.49 5.28 2.72
C SER A 108 0.43 3.75 2.57
N PRO A 109 -0.56 3.04 3.14
CA PRO A 109 -0.67 1.59 2.94
C PRO A 109 -0.98 1.21 1.50
N LEU A 110 -1.76 2.02 0.75
CA LEU A 110 -1.96 1.82 -0.69
C LEU A 110 -0.64 1.94 -1.46
N ALA A 111 0.18 2.95 -1.17
CA ALA A 111 1.50 3.11 -1.77
C ALA A 111 2.40 1.89 -1.54
N HIS A 112 2.36 1.33 -0.33
CA HIS A 112 3.06 0.08 -0.03
C HIS A 112 2.50 -1.10 -0.83
N ALA A 113 1.17 -1.24 -0.91
CA ALA A 113 0.51 -2.32 -1.64
C ALA A 113 0.80 -2.31 -3.15
N VAL A 114 0.85 -1.14 -3.78
CA VAL A 114 1.21 -0.98 -5.21
C VAL A 114 2.73 -0.99 -5.46
N GLY A 115 3.55 -1.39 -4.49
CA GLY A 115 4.99 -1.55 -4.65
C GLY A 115 5.79 -0.23 -4.64
N THR A 116 5.18 0.90 -4.25
CA THR A 116 5.83 2.22 -4.17
C THR A 116 6.29 2.54 -2.75
N ASN A 117 7.17 1.70 -2.20
CA ASN A 117 7.63 1.81 -0.81
C ASN A 117 8.25 3.17 -0.44
N TYR A 118 8.94 3.83 -1.37
CA TYR A 118 9.48 5.17 -1.13
C TYR A 118 8.37 6.20 -0.89
N LEU A 119 7.31 6.18 -1.71
CA LEU A 119 6.17 7.08 -1.55
C LEU A 119 5.46 6.80 -0.22
N SER A 120 5.24 5.52 0.11
CA SER A 120 4.63 5.12 1.38
C SER A 120 5.38 5.71 2.58
N LEU A 121 6.70 5.51 2.65
CA LEU A 121 7.52 6.01 3.76
C LEU A 121 7.52 7.54 3.86
N GLU A 122 7.52 8.25 2.74
CA GLU A 122 7.49 9.71 2.75
C GLU A 122 6.12 10.24 3.19
N LEU A 123 5.04 9.66 2.68
CA LEU A 123 3.67 9.97 3.09
C LEU A 123 3.46 9.71 4.59
N GLU A 124 4.02 8.63 5.14
CA GLU A 124 4.00 8.35 6.58
C GLU A 124 4.71 9.42 7.39
N ASP A 125 5.93 9.82 6.99
CA ASP A 125 6.71 10.82 7.72
C ASP A 125 6.04 12.18 7.70
N LEU A 126 5.52 12.61 6.54
CA LEU A 126 4.75 13.84 6.41
C LEU A 126 3.48 13.80 7.26
N SER A 127 2.71 12.71 7.20
CA SER A 127 1.49 12.57 8.00
C SER A 127 1.78 12.62 9.49
N PHE A 128 2.85 11.94 9.93
CA PHE A 128 3.28 11.96 11.32
C PHE A 128 3.63 13.38 11.80
N ARG A 129 4.29 14.16 10.94
CA ARG A 129 4.67 15.55 11.24
C ARG A 129 3.48 16.43 11.57
N TYR A 130 2.40 16.34 10.78
CA TYR A 130 1.22 17.18 10.97
C TYR A 130 0.25 16.65 12.03
N LEU A 131 0.14 15.33 12.17
CA LEU A 131 -0.72 14.72 13.19
C LEU A 131 -0.16 14.90 14.60
N PHE A 132 1.16 14.72 14.77
CA PHE A 132 1.82 14.69 16.07
C PHE A 132 3.10 15.55 16.08
N PRO A 133 2.99 16.89 15.90
CA PRO A 133 4.15 17.76 15.68
C PRO A 133 5.17 17.76 16.82
N TYR A 134 4.70 17.69 18.08
CA TYR A 134 5.59 17.62 19.24
C TYR A 134 6.36 16.30 19.29
N SER A 135 5.67 15.18 19.06
CA SER A 135 6.29 13.86 19.00
C SER A 135 7.27 13.74 17.82
N TYR A 136 6.94 14.36 16.69
CA TYR A 136 7.83 14.45 15.53
C TYR A 136 9.10 15.22 15.86
N LEU A 137 8.96 16.42 16.45
CA LEU A 137 10.11 17.25 16.83
C LEU A 137 10.99 16.57 17.89
N TYR A 138 10.37 15.87 18.85
CA TYR A 138 11.08 15.10 19.85
C TYR A 138 11.96 14.02 19.21
N VAL A 139 11.39 13.19 18.33
CA VAL A 139 12.14 12.17 17.60
C VAL A 139 13.20 12.80 16.71
N ASP A 140 12.87 13.88 15.99
CA ASP A 140 13.83 14.58 15.13
C ASP A 140 15.04 15.10 15.91
N THR A 141 14.80 15.74 17.06
CA THR A 141 15.87 16.27 17.92
C THR A 141 16.74 15.14 18.47
N TRP A 142 16.11 14.05 18.90
CA TRP A 142 16.83 12.86 19.38
C TRP A 142 17.64 12.16 18.26
N LEU A 143 17.13 12.11 17.04
CA LEU A 143 17.87 11.60 15.89
C LEU A 143 19.10 12.48 15.59
N ARG A 144 18.91 13.80 15.59
CA ARG A 144 19.96 14.79 15.33
C ARG A 144 21.01 14.86 16.43
N SER A 145 20.67 14.56 17.69
CA SER A 145 21.66 14.56 18.78
C SER A 145 22.75 13.50 18.61
N HIS A 146 22.54 12.54 17.71
CA HIS A 146 23.53 11.55 17.31
C HIS A 146 24.38 11.98 16.11
N GLU A 147 24.16 13.17 15.53
CA GLU A 147 24.99 13.71 14.45
C GLU A 147 26.17 14.49 15.05
N THR A 148 27.42 14.10 14.71
CA THR A 148 28.62 14.76 15.24
C THR A 148 29.15 15.82 14.26
N GLY A 149 28.89 17.11 14.55
CA GLY A 149 29.50 18.23 13.83
C GLY A 149 28.91 18.49 12.43
N ASN A 150 29.78 18.79 11.44
CA ASN A 150 29.38 19.18 10.07
C ASN A 150 29.15 18.00 9.10
N LYS A 151 29.52 16.76 9.47
CA LYS A 151 29.28 15.55 8.67
C LYS A 151 28.39 14.60 9.46
N SER A 152 27.38 14.01 8.81
CA SER A 152 26.58 13.01 9.48
C SER A 152 27.40 11.74 9.74
N LEU A 153 27.18 11.08 10.88
CA LEU A 153 27.82 9.78 11.19
C LEU A 153 27.62 8.75 10.09
N ILE A 154 26.45 8.79 9.44
CA ILE A 154 26.13 7.89 8.35
C ILE A 154 27.10 8.04 7.17
N ASP A 155 27.55 9.28 6.89
CA ASP A 155 28.45 9.57 5.78
C ASP A 155 29.85 9.10 6.09
N ILE A 156 30.28 9.24 7.35
CA ILE A 156 31.56 8.71 7.85
C ILE A 156 31.58 7.20 7.68
N TYR A 157 30.60 6.49 8.23
CA TYR A 157 30.54 5.02 8.14
C TYR A 157 30.31 4.51 6.71
N LYS A 158 29.60 5.28 5.88
CA LYS A 158 29.45 4.99 4.45
C LYS A 158 30.78 5.08 3.71
N GLU A 159 31.56 6.15 3.95
CA GLU A 159 32.89 6.33 3.36
C GLU A 159 33.82 5.19 3.80
N GLU A 160 33.86 4.89 5.10
CA GLU A 160 34.66 3.81 5.70
C GLU A 160 34.32 2.44 5.10
N LEU A 161 33.03 2.07 5.08
CA LEU A 161 32.57 0.80 4.50
C LEU A 161 32.89 0.73 3.01
N LEU A 162 32.64 1.81 2.25
CA LEU A 162 32.90 1.82 0.81
C LEU A 162 34.40 1.64 0.52
N GLN A 163 35.29 2.22 1.33
CA GLN A 163 36.73 2.03 1.19
C GLN A 163 37.14 0.58 1.46
N ALA A 164 36.66 -0.01 2.54
CA ALA A 164 36.95 -1.40 2.88
C ALA A 164 36.45 -2.39 1.80
N LEU A 165 35.23 -2.17 1.29
CA LEU A 165 34.65 -2.99 0.23
C LEU A 165 35.44 -2.89 -1.09
N LYS A 166 35.95 -1.71 -1.42
CA LYS A 166 36.78 -1.51 -2.63
C LYS A 166 38.19 -2.08 -2.49
N ALA A 167 38.71 -2.17 -1.27
CA ALA A 167 40.03 -2.71 -0.99
C ALA A 167 40.06 -4.25 -1.03
N ASP A 168 38.91 -4.92 -0.97
CA ASP A 168 38.84 -6.38 -0.98
C ASP A 168 39.00 -6.97 -2.41
N PRO A 169 40.08 -7.71 -2.70
CA PRO A 169 40.35 -8.21 -4.04
C PRO A 169 39.37 -9.31 -4.47
N ILE A 170 38.84 -10.08 -3.52
CA ILE A 170 37.89 -11.16 -3.79
C ILE A 170 36.54 -10.56 -4.23
N LEU A 171 36.05 -9.56 -3.52
CA LEU A 171 34.83 -8.85 -3.89
C LEU A 171 34.99 -8.11 -5.22
N ALA A 172 36.13 -7.46 -5.44
CA ALA A 172 36.42 -6.72 -6.68
C ALA A 172 36.39 -7.60 -7.95
N ASP A 173 36.69 -8.90 -7.83
CA ASP A 173 36.57 -9.85 -8.93
C ASP A 173 35.11 -10.26 -9.21
N MET A 174 34.26 -10.28 -8.18
CA MET A 174 32.86 -10.71 -8.27
C MET A 174 31.89 -9.61 -8.75
N VAL A 175 32.22 -8.33 -8.57
CA VAL A 175 31.31 -7.20 -8.86
C VAL A 175 31.90 -6.19 -9.84
N ASN A 176 31.03 -5.57 -10.65
CA ASN A 176 31.38 -4.44 -11.53
C ASN A 176 31.25 -3.09 -10.82
N GLY A 177 30.49 -3.03 -9.72
CA GLY A 177 30.25 -1.79 -8.99
C GLY A 177 29.62 -2.02 -7.62
N ILE A 178 29.93 -1.13 -6.70
CA ILE A 178 29.47 -1.14 -5.31
C ILE A 178 28.84 0.23 -5.01
N SER A 179 27.61 0.22 -4.53
CA SER A 179 26.90 1.43 -4.08
C SER A 179 26.52 1.27 -2.61
N VAL A 180 27.09 2.11 -1.75
CA VAL A 180 26.68 2.21 -0.34
C VAL A 180 25.81 3.44 -0.17
N LYS A 181 24.55 3.25 0.27
CA LYS A 181 23.58 4.32 0.53
C LYS A 181 23.36 4.44 2.04
N GLY A 182 23.39 5.66 2.57
CA GLY A 182 22.91 5.94 3.91
C GLY A 182 21.39 5.77 4.00
N ARG A 183 20.91 5.13 5.05
CA ARG A 183 19.49 4.94 5.36
C ARG A 183 19.23 5.40 6.79
N TYR A 184 18.46 6.46 6.94
CA TYR A 184 17.83 6.76 8.23
C TYR A 184 16.50 6.00 8.32
N LYS A 185 16.18 5.51 9.52
CA LYS A 185 14.81 5.09 9.79
C LYS A 185 13.88 6.33 9.73
N SER A 186 12.69 6.21 9.13
CA SER A 186 11.73 7.32 9.15
C SER A 186 11.32 7.66 10.59
N ARG A 187 11.02 8.92 10.86
CA ARG A 187 10.63 9.37 12.22
C ARG A 187 9.36 8.68 12.65
N TYR A 188 8.42 8.48 11.71
CA TYR A 188 7.22 7.69 11.95
C TYR A 188 7.52 6.24 12.36
N SER A 189 8.39 5.54 11.62
CA SER A 189 8.78 4.17 11.98
C SER A 189 9.48 4.08 13.34
N THR A 190 10.27 5.10 13.68
CA THR A 190 10.93 5.21 14.99
C THR A 190 9.89 5.38 16.09
N MET A 191 8.94 6.31 15.92
CA MET A 191 7.84 6.52 16.87
C MET A 191 6.96 5.27 17.01
N LYS A 192 6.63 4.59 15.92
CA LYS A 192 5.85 3.35 15.95
C LYS A 192 6.54 2.25 16.78
N LYS A 193 7.87 2.12 16.67
CA LYS A 193 8.65 1.20 17.51
C LYS A 193 8.65 1.60 18.99
N LEU A 194 8.82 2.90 19.27
CA LEU A 194 8.77 3.43 20.64
C LEU A 194 7.46 3.08 21.34
N LEU A 195 6.33 3.34 20.66
CA LEU A 195 5.00 3.09 21.21
C LEU A 195 4.70 1.59 21.38
N ARG A 196 5.03 0.77 20.37
CA ARG A 196 4.72 -0.67 20.40
C ARG A 196 5.49 -1.39 21.50
N ASP A 197 6.77 -1.06 21.67
CA ASP A 197 7.64 -1.80 22.58
C ASP A 197 7.69 -1.16 23.98
N GLY A 198 7.04 0.00 24.20
CA GLY A 198 7.06 0.76 25.46
C GLY A 198 8.46 1.24 25.87
N ARG A 199 9.40 1.23 24.93
CA ARG A 199 10.83 1.44 25.18
C ARG A 199 11.15 2.91 25.34
N LYS A 200 12.19 3.19 26.12
CA LYS A 200 12.78 4.52 26.13
C LYS A 200 13.54 4.77 24.82
N PRO A 201 13.66 6.02 24.34
CA PRO A 201 14.44 6.34 23.14
C PRO A 201 15.84 5.75 23.14
N GLU A 202 16.51 5.73 24.29
CA GLU A 202 17.86 5.20 24.44
C GLU A 202 17.97 3.70 24.12
N GLU A 203 16.84 2.98 24.10
CA GLU A 203 16.77 1.54 23.78
C GLU A 203 16.38 1.27 22.32
N VAL A 204 16.05 2.33 21.56
CA VAL A 204 15.72 2.22 20.13
C VAL A 204 16.98 2.01 19.33
N ASN A 205 17.21 0.74 19.04
CA ASN A 205 18.25 0.29 18.14
C ASN A 205 17.79 0.39 16.66
N ASP A 206 18.73 0.38 15.72
CA ASP A 206 18.49 0.42 14.28
C ASP A 206 17.95 1.79 13.78
N VAL A 207 18.50 2.87 14.33
CA VAL A 207 18.20 4.24 13.88
C VAL A 207 18.97 4.57 12.61
N LEU A 208 20.27 4.27 12.66
CA LEU A 208 21.21 4.42 11.57
C LEU A 208 21.22 3.13 10.76
N GLY A 209 21.36 3.25 9.45
CA GLY A 209 21.59 2.09 8.62
C GLY A 209 22.33 2.38 7.33
N LEU A 210 23.01 1.37 6.82
CA LEU A 210 23.66 1.41 5.52
C LEU A 210 23.03 0.36 4.62
N ARG A 211 22.82 0.71 3.36
CA ARG A 211 22.42 -0.24 2.33
C ARG A 211 23.56 -0.42 1.34
N VAL A 212 24.07 -1.63 1.24
CA VAL A 212 25.06 -2.03 0.25
C VAL A 212 24.34 -2.68 -0.92
N ILE A 213 24.50 -2.10 -2.10
CA ILE A 213 23.97 -2.61 -3.37
C ILE A 213 25.16 -3.03 -4.23
N LEU A 214 25.23 -4.32 -4.53
CA LEU A 214 26.30 -4.94 -5.30
C LEU A 214 25.82 -5.18 -6.73
N ASN A 215 26.62 -4.79 -7.73
CA ASN A 215 26.34 -5.10 -9.13
C ASN A 215 27.21 -6.28 -9.58
N PRO A 216 26.69 -7.53 -9.60
CA PRO A 216 27.48 -8.72 -9.94
C PRO A 216 28.03 -8.65 -11.37
N ARG A 217 29.20 -9.25 -11.62
CA ARG A 217 29.76 -9.33 -12.99
C ARG A 217 28.96 -10.29 -13.87
N SER A 218 28.76 -9.90 -15.14
CA SER A 218 28.06 -10.69 -16.16
C SER A 218 28.79 -12.01 -16.48
N GLY A 219 28.11 -13.15 -16.32
CA GLY A 219 28.64 -14.50 -16.59
C GLY A 219 27.57 -15.61 -16.44
N ILE A 220 27.97 -16.88 -16.61
CA ILE A 220 27.07 -18.07 -16.70
C ILE A 220 26.25 -18.32 -15.41
N ASP A 221 26.53 -17.66 -14.29
CA ASP A 221 25.75 -17.81 -13.05
C ASP A 221 25.65 -16.52 -12.21
N MET A 222 24.88 -15.54 -12.73
CA MET A 222 24.67 -14.23 -12.08
C MET A 222 24.12 -14.34 -10.65
N SER A 223 23.21 -15.28 -10.42
CA SER A 223 22.55 -15.45 -9.11
C SER A 223 23.54 -15.95 -8.06
N GLN A 224 24.31 -17.00 -8.37
CA GLN A 224 25.29 -17.53 -7.41
C GLN A 224 26.43 -16.56 -7.12
N VAL A 225 26.95 -15.87 -8.15
CA VAL A 225 28.01 -14.85 -7.96
C VAL A 225 27.49 -13.69 -7.12
N GLY A 226 26.26 -13.23 -7.35
CA GLY A 226 25.64 -12.17 -6.58
C GLY A 226 25.42 -12.53 -5.10
N GLU A 227 24.95 -13.75 -4.83
CA GLU A 227 24.77 -14.25 -3.46
C GLU A 227 26.11 -14.38 -2.72
N ARG A 228 27.13 -14.96 -3.39
CA ARG A 228 28.50 -15.04 -2.84
C ARG A 228 29.09 -13.67 -2.53
N ALA A 229 28.89 -12.68 -3.40
CA ALA A 229 29.33 -11.32 -3.16
C ALA A 229 28.65 -10.69 -1.93
N CYS A 230 27.37 -11.01 -1.67
CA CYS A 230 26.67 -10.57 -0.46
C CYS A 230 27.29 -11.16 0.81
N TYR A 231 27.61 -12.46 0.81
CA TYR A 231 28.28 -13.11 1.95
C TYR A 231 29.71 -12.61 2.14
N ARG A 232 30.47 -12.35 1.08
CA ARG A 232 31.80 -11.73 1.19
C ARG A 232 31.73 -10.32 1.78
N THR A 233 30.74 -9.53 1.36
CA THR A 233 30.47 -8.21 1.92
C THR A 233 30.16 -8.28 3.42
N HIS A 234 29.43 -9.30 3.86
CA HIS A 234 29.15 -9.54 5.28
C HIS A 234 30.42 -9.79 6.09
N GLU A 235 31.34 -10.62 5.59
CA GLU A 235 32.64 -10.87 6.24
C GLU A 235 33.46 -9.57 6.38
N ILE A 236 33.48 -8.73 5.34
CA ILE A 236 34.16 -7.44 5.38
C ILE A 236 33.53 -6.52 6.43
N VAL A 237 32.19 -6.48 6.52
CA VAL A 237 31.48 -5.71 7.55
C VAL A 237 31.85 -6.19 8.96
N GLN A 238 31.92 -7.50 9.20
CA GLN A 238 32.32 -8.08 10.50
C GLN A 238 33.75 -7.72 10.90
N SER A 239 34.63 -7.46 9.93
CA SER A 239 36.00 -7.01 10.19
C SER A 239 36.10 -5.55 10.63
N LEU A 240 35.11 -4.72 10.26
CA LEU A 240 35.08 -3.29 10.61
C LEU A 240 34.40 -3.07 11.95
N TRP A 241 33.27 -3.74 12.16
CA TRP A 241 32.41 -3.51 13.31
C TRP A 241 31.96 -4.80 13.96
N LYS A 242 31.77 -4.75 15.27
CA LYS A 242 31.32 -5.89 16.05
C LYS A 242 29.86 -6.19 15.75
N GLU A 243 29.60 -7.37 15.19
CA GLU A 243 28.24 -7.85 14.95
C GLU A 243 27.52 -8.17 16.26
N MET A 244 26.25 -7.81 16.34
CA MET A 244 25.39 -8.15 17.47
C MET A 244 24.81 -9.57 17.31
N PRO A 245 25.02 -10.46 18.30
CA PRO A 245 24.49 -11.83 18.26
C PRO A 245 22.98 -11.85 18.05
N HIS A 246 22.50 -12.83 17.28
CA HIS A 246 21.07 -13.08 16.99
C HIS A 246 20.32 -11.95 16.27
N ARG A 247 21.02 -10.91 15.77
CA ARG A 247 20.42 -9.82 14.98
C ARG A 247 20.67 -9.92 13.49
N THR A 248 21.23 -11.02 13.03
CA THR A 248 21.45 -11.30 11.60
C THR A 248 20.29 -12.10 11.03
N LYS A 249 19.78 -11.65 9.88
CA LYS A 249 18.64 -12.23 9.17
C LYS A 249 19.05 -12.45 7.72
N ASP A 250 19.17 -13.71 7.36
CA ASP A 250 19.50 -14.13 5.99
C ASP A 250 18.23 -14.34 5.16
N TYR A 251 17.74 -13.27 4.54
CA TYR A 251 16.64 -13.36 3.59
C TYR A 251 17.09 -13.78 2.18
N ILE A 252 18.38 -14.03 1.95
CA ILE A 252 18.86 -14.62 0.70
C ILE A 252 18.58 -16.12 0.73
N ALA A 253 19.02 -16.79 1.80
CA ALA A 253 18.76 -18.21 2.02
C ALA A 253 17.29 -18.50 2.36
N ARG A 254 16.61 -17.59 3.07
CA ARG A 254 15.19 -17.73 3.45
C ARG A 254 14.39 -16.48 3.05
N PRO A 255 14.03 -16.33 1.75
CA PRO A 255 13.26 -15.19 1.28
C PRO A 255 11.93 -15.05 2.03
N LYS A 256 11.44 -13.81 2.15
CA LYS A 256 10.09 -13.58 2.70
C LYS A 256 9.02 -14.04 1.71
N ALA A 257 7.78 -14.20 2.19
CA ALA A 257 6.64 -14.59 1.37
C ALA A 257 6.43 -13.71 0.12
N ASN A 258 6.77 -12.41 0.20
CA ASN A 258 6.70 -11.48 -0.92
C ASN A 258 7.92 -11.52 -1.87
N GLY A 259 8.77 -12.54 -1.79
CA GLY A 259 9.98 -12.68 -2.61
C GLY A 259 11.16 -11.78 -2.19
N TYR A 260 11.04 -11.02 -1.09
CA TYR A 260 12.09 -10.15 -0.62
C TYR A 260 13.36 -10.91 -0.23
N LYS A 261 14.49 -10.53 -0.86
CA LYS A 261 15.84 -11.05 -0.60
C LYS A 261 16.80 -9.93 -0.19
N SER A 262 17.51 -10.13 0.92
CA SER A 262 18.59 -9.26 1.42
C SER A 262 19.21 -9.90 2.66
N LEU A 263 20.50 -9.66 2.92
CA LEU A 263 21.12 -10.01 4.20
C LEU A 263 21.07 -8.79 5.13
N HIS A 264 20.47 -8.95 6.31
CA HIS A 264 20.37 -7.88 7.31
C HIS A 264 21.22 -8.25 8.52
N MET A 265 21.96 -7.29 9.05
CA MET A 265 22.71 -7.45 10.29
C MET A 265 22.70 -6.16 11.10
N ALA A 266 22.86 -6.27 12.41
CA ALA A 266 23.05 -5.12 13.29
C ALA A 266 24.48 -5.12 13.82
N VAL A 267 25.17 -3.99 13.70
CA VAL A 267 26.55 -3.83 14.15
C VAL A 267 26.66 -2.71 15.19
N ASP A 268 27.59 -2.89 16.11
CA ASP A 268 27.99 -1.87 17.09
C ASP A 268 29.10 -1.00 16.49
N VAL A 269 28.79 0.29 16.34
CA VAL A 269 29.68 1.32 15.78
C VAL A 269 30.19 2.29 16.85
N SER A 270 30.04 1.93 18.13
CA SER A 270 30.51 2.74 19.25
C SER A 270 32.04 2.85 19.21
N ASP A 271 32.54 4.08 19.33
CA ASP A 271 33.98 4.37 19.39
C ASP A 271 34.34 4.99 20.74
N ASN A 272 35.46 4.54 21.33
CA ASN A 272 36.13 5.11 22.50
C ASN A 272 35.20 5.60 23.63
N GLY A 273 34.26 4.76 24.06
CA GLY A 273 33.41 5.03 25.23
C GLY A 273 32.22 5.97 25.00
N THR A 274 31.98 6.40 23.75
CA THR A 274 30.72 7.08 23.39
C THR A 274 29.71 6.03 22.93
N PRO A 275 28.70 5.68 23.75
CA PRO A 275 27.69 4.70 23.33
C PRO A 275 26.92 5.24 22.13
N ARG A 276 26.82 4.44 21.07
CA ARG A 276 26.06 4.79 19.86
C ARG A 276 24.94 3.76 19.65
N PRO A 277 23.82 4.18 19.04
CA PRO A 277 22.77 3.23 18.66
C PRO A 277 23.32 2.24 17.65
N LEU A 278 22.85 0.99 17.73
CA LEU A 278 23.21 -0.05 16.77
C LEU A 278 22.86 0.38 15.34
N MET A 279 23.77 0.12 14.40
CA MET A 279 23.59 0.41 12.99
C MET A 279 23.13 -0.83 12.24
N GLU A 280 22.06 -0.70 11.46
CA GLU A 280 21.54 -1.78 10.62
C GLU A 280 22.21 -1.76 9.24
N ILE A 281 22.82 -2.86 8.83
CA ILE A 281 23.42 -2.99 7.50
C ILE A 281 22.57 -3.96 6.67
N GLN A 282 22.15 -3.51 5.48
CA GLN A 282 21.38 -4.28 4.52
C GLN A 282 22.21 -4.51 3.27
N ILE A 283 22.53 -5.77 2.96
CA ILE A 283 23.34 -6.16 1.82
C ILE A 283 22.43 -6.86 0.81
N ARG A 284 22.53 -6.48 -0.47
CA ARG A 284 21.75 -7.06 -1.55
C ARG A 284 22.40 -6.79 -2.92
N THR A 285 22.00 -7.54 -3.95
CA THR A 285 22.38 -7.26 -5.33
C THR A 285 21.52 -6.14 -5.94
N THR A 286 21.93 -5.63 -7.10
CA THR A 286 21.13 -4.70 -7.92
C THR A 286 19.76 -5.28 -8.26
N GLU A 287 19.69 -6.55 -8.66
CA GLU A 287 18.44 -7.27 -8.93
C GLU A 287 17.55 -7.35 -7.68
N MET A 288 18.12 -7.75 -6.54
CA MET A 288 17.39 -7.79 -5.26
C MET A 288 16.91 -6.39 -4.84
N ASP A 289 17.68 -5.33 -5.08
CA ASP A 289 17.26 -3.95 -4.79
C ASP A 289 16.11 -3.50 -5.70
N MET A 290 16.13 -3.88 -6.99
CA MET A 290 15.03 -3.62 -7.92
C MET A 290 13.75 -4.33 -7.47
N LEU A 291 13.82 -5.62 -7.11
CA LEU A 291 12.68 -6.37 -6.59
C LEU A 291 12.16 -5.79 -5.27
N ALA A 292 13.06 -5.43 -4.36
CA ALA A 292 12.69 -4.83 -3.07
C ALA A 292 12.09 -3.42 -3.19
N THR A 293 12.47 -2.67 -4.22
CA THR A 293 12.03 -1.27 -4.42
C THR A 293 10.80 -1.18 -5.31
N GLY A 294 10.71 -2.01 -6.36
CA GLY A 294 9.54 -2.10 -7.24
C GLY A 294 8.42 -2.97 -6.67
N GLY A 295 8.70 -3.73 -5.60
CA GLY A 295 7.74 -4.59 -4.94
C GLY A 295 7.16 -5.67 -5.85
N THR A 296 6.12 -6.32 -5.34
CA THR A 296 5.26 -7.22 -6.10
C THR A 296 4.59 -6.54 -7.29
N ALA A 297 4.53 -5.22 -7.41
CA ALA A 297 3.92 -4.59 -8.59
C ALA A 297 4.60 -4.94 -9.92
N ALA A 298 5.90 -5.27 -9.92
CA ALA A 298 6.60 -5.75 -11.12
C ALA A 298 6.36 -7.24 -11.43
N HIS A 299 5.83 -8.03 -10.49
CA HIS A 299 5.75 -9.51 -10.59
C HIS A 299 4.35 -10.10 -10.33
N SER A 300 3.51 -9.43 -9.53
CA SER A 300 2.08 -9.69 -9.25
C SER A 300 1.15 -9.10 -10.30
N LEU A 301 1.64 -8.27 -11.21
CA LEU A 301 0.88 -7.93 -12.43
C LEU A 301 0.63 -9.14 -13.34
N TYR A 302 1.13 -10.35 -12.99
CA TYR A 302 0.88 -11.54 -13.81
C TYR A 302 0.67 -12.87 -13.07
N LYS A 303 0.99 -13.01 -11.78
CA LYS A 303 0.83 -14.31 -11.08
C LYS A 303 0.36 -14.15 -9.62
N GLY A 304 -0.96 -14.24 -9.44
CA GLY A 304 -1.60 -14.92 -8.31
C GLY A 304 -1.91 -14.09 -7.06
N GLY A 305 -3.22 -13.88 -6.82
CA GLY A 305 -3.76 -13.79 -5.47
C GLY A 305 -4.94 -12.83 -5.28
N LEU A 306 -6.13 -13.25 -5.74
CA LEU A 306 -7.47 -12.61 -5.63
C LEU A 306 -7.63 -11.30 -6.41
N THR A 307 -8.40 -11.18 -7.48
CA THR A 307 -9.33 -12.05 -8.22
C THR A 307 -9.50 -11.33 -9.56
N ASP A 308 -9.85 -12.07 -10.62
CA ASP A 308 -10.55 -11.43 -11.74
C ASP A 308 -11.70 -10.58 -11.15
N PRO A 309 -11.84 -9.29 -11.46
CA PRO A 309 -12.95 -8.47 -10.97
C PRO A 309 -14.31 -9.13 -11.19
N GLU A 310 -14.46 -9.97 -12.22
CA GLU A 310 -15.65 -10.78 -12.45
C GLU A 310 -15.78 -11.97 -11.48
N GLU A 311 -14.69 -12.55 -10.99
CA GLU A 311 -14.68 -13.65 -10.03
C GLU A 311 -15.00 -13.20 -8.60
N ALA A 312 -14.47 -12.05 -8.16
CA ALA A 312 -14.86 -11.42 -6.89
C ALA A 312 -16.34 -11.01 -6.89
N LYS A 313 -16.81 -10.47 -8.02
CA LYS A 313 -18.20 -10.09 -8.26
C LYS A 313 -19.11 -11.31 -8.37
N ARG A 314 -18.62 -12.42 -8.94
CA ARG A 314 -19.32 -13.71 -9.00
C ARG A 314 -19.49 -14.31 -7.60
N LEU A 315 -18.42 -14.38 -6.80
CA LEU A 315 -18.46 -14.82 -5.39
C LEU A 315 -19.45 -13.97 -4.57
N LYS A 316 -19.40 -12.64 -4.71
CA LYS A 316 -20.36 -11.71 -4.10
C LYS A 316 -21.80 -11.98 -4.53
N THR A 317 -22.03 -12.25 -5.82
CA THR A 317 -23.37 -12.54 -6.37
C THR A 317 -23.91 -13.87 -5.86
N ILE A 318 -23.05 -14.89 -5.76
CA ILE A 318 -23.38 -16.21 -5.20
C ILE A 318 -23.82 -16.07 -3.73
N MET A 319 -23.11 -15.26 -2.94
CA MET A 319 -23.47 -15.05 -1.52
C MET A 319 -24.75 -14.25 -1.32
N ILE A 320 -25.00 -13.23 -2.15
CA ILE A 320 -26.27 -12.49 -2.09
C ILE A 320 -27.42 -13.42 -2.49
N ALA A 321 -27.24 -14.25 -3.52
CA ALA A 321 -28.21 -15.27 -3.89
C ALA A 321 -28.40 -16.32 -2.79
N ALA A 322 -27.33 -16.70 -2.06
CA ALA A 322 -27.39 -17.56 -0.87
C ALA A 322 -28.33 -17.01 0.20
N ALA A 323 -28.07 -15.76 0.57
CA ALA A 323 -28.79 -15.05 1.62
C ALA A 323 -30.26 -14.82 1.22
N GLU A 324 -30.52 -14.47 -0.04
CA GLU A 324 -31.87 -14.30 -0.58
C GLU A 324 -32.64 -15.63 -0.67
N LEU A 325 -32.00 -16.72 -1.08
CA LEU A 325 -32.61 -18.05 -1.12
C LEU A 325 -32.97 -18.55 0.29
N ALA A 326 -32.07 -18.32 1.26
CA ALA A 326 -32.30 -18.65 2.66
C ALA A 326 -33.47 -17.82 3.25
N ALA A 327 -33.56 -16.53 2.91
CA ALA A 327 -34.70 -15.68 3.24
C ALA A 327 -36.02 -16.11 2.58
N LEU A 328 -35.97 -16.70 1.38
CA LEU A 328 -37.11 -17.30 0.69
C LEU A 328 -37.59 -18.58 1.40
N ARG A 329 -36.68 -19.45 1.85
CA ARG A 329 -37.03 -20.66 2.61
C ARG A 329 -37.58 -20.36 4.01
N LEU A 330 -37.26 -19.20 4.59
CA LEU A 330 -37.86 -18.70 5.83
C LEU A 330 -39.36 -18.34 5.68
N LYS A 331 -39.86 -18.03 4.47
CA LYS A 331 -41.30 -17.80 4.25
C LYS A 331 -42.15 -19.06 4.31
N ASP A 332 -41.53 -20.24 4.15
CA ASP A 332 -42.23 -21.54 4.23
C ASP A 332 -42.31 -22.10 5.66
N PHE A 333 -41.80 -21.37 6.66
CA PHE A 333 -41.93 -21.76 8.07
C PHE A 333 -43.22 -21.23 8.70
N PRO A 334 -44.01 -22.06 9.42
CA PRO A 334 -45.23 -21.62 10.08
C PRO A 334 -44.94 -20.48 11.07
N SER A 335 -45.60 -19.35 10.80
CA SER A 335 -45.62 -18.12 11.58
C SER A 335 -45.88 -18.37 13.07
N THR A 336 -44.81 -18.57 13.85
CA THR A 336 -44.91 -18.69 15.31
C THR A 336 -43.76 -18.03 16.06
N ILE A 337 -43.08 -17.02 15.48
CA ILE A 337 -42.20 -16.14 16.25
C ILE A 337 -42.37 -14.69 15.74
N HIS A 338 -43.59 -14.17 15.80
CA HIS A 338 -43.79 -12.72 15.82
C HIS A 338 -43.98 -12.27 17.25
N LYS A 339 -42.86 -11.94 17.92
CA LYS A 339 -42.86 -10.96 19.01
C LYS A 339 -41.44 -10.40 19.20
N GLY A 340 -41.22 -9.27 18.51
CA GLY A 340 -40.38 -8.17 18.96
C GLY A 340 -38.88 -8.39 18.99
N LEU A 341 -38.20 -8.25 17.84
CA LEU A 341 -36.79 -7.90 17.78
C LEU A 341 -36.52 -7.19 16.44
N GLU A 342 -36.20 -5.90 16.48
CA GLU A 342 -35.46 -5.22 15.40
C GLU A 342 -34.02 -5.73 15.49
N PHE A 343 -33.69 -6.80 14.76
CA PHE A 343 -32.32 -7.31 14.64
C PHE A 343 -32.00 -7.50 13.15
N GLY A 344 -30.78 -7.11 12.78
CA GLY A 344 -30.33 -6.98 11.40
C GLY A 344 -30.34 -8.30 10.63
N GLN A 345 -30.44 -8.19 9.30
CA GLN A 345 -30.44 -9.32 8.36
C GLN A 345 -29.24 -10.28 8.53
N GLY A 346 -28.16 -9.85 9.18
CA GLY A 346 -26.95 -10.66 9.38
C GLY A 346 -27.08 -11.83 10.36
N ASP A 347 -27.79 -11.63 11.47
CA ASP A 347 -27.99 -12.67 12.49
C ASP A 347 -28.87 -13.83 11.99
N GLU A 348 -29.80 -13.53 11.09
CA GLU A 348 -30.68 -14.52 10.48
C GLU A 348 -29.93 -15.37 9.44
N VAL A 349 -29.08 -14.75 8.62
CA VAL A 349 -28.26 -15.47 7.64
C VAL A 349 -27.20 -16.35 8.32
N PHE A 350 -26.60 -15.88 9.42
CA PHE A 350 -25.62 -16.66 10.19
C PHE A 350 -26.24 -17.97 10.70
N ARG A 351 -27.44 -17.91 11.30
CA ARG A 351 -28.17 -19.10 11.79
C ARG A 351 -28.66 -20.06 10.70
N LEU A 352 -28.74 -19.58 9.46
CA LEU A 352 -29.11 -20.43 8.31
C LEU A 352 -27.91 -21.23 7.79
N LEU A 353 -26.70 -20.68 7.97
CA LEU A 353 -25.44 -21.33 7.61
C LEU A 353 -24.94 -22.26 8.72
N ASP A 354 -25.09 -21.86 9.99
CA ASP A 354 -24.82 -22.67 11.18
C ASP A 354 -25.93 -23.72 11.38
N LYS A 355 -25.82 -24.85 10.68
CA LYS A 355 -26.85 -25.90 10.66
C LYS A 355 -26.86 -26.68 11.97
N ASN A 356 -25.70 -26.83 12.59
CA ASN A 356 -25.56 -27.59 13.82
C ASN A 356 -25.87 -26.74 15.08
N GLY A 357 -25.96 -25.41 14.93
CA GLY A 357 -26.31 -24.45 15.98
C GLY A 357 -25.17 -24.23 17.00
N ASP A 358 -23.92 -24.46 16.61
CA ASP A 358 -22.76 -24.37 17.50
C ASP A 358 -22.20 -22.95 17.64
N GLY A 359 -22.77 -21.98 16.90
CA GLY A 359 -22.38 -20.57 16.92
C GLY A 359 -21.19 -20.27 16.02
N LYS A 360 -20.79 -21.20 15.15
CA LYS A 360 -19.73 -21.06 14.15
C LYS A 360 -20.21 -21.64 12.81
N ILE A 361 -19.64 -21.17 11.70
CA ILE A 361 -19.88 -21.76 10.38
C ILE A 361 -18.65 -22.55 9.98
N SER A 362 -18.79 -23.88 9.90
CA SER A 362 -17.72 -24.77 9.43
C SER A 362 -17.54 -24.70 7.90
N ILE A 363 -16.39 -25.18 7.41
CA ILE A 363 -16.13 -25.25 5.97
C ILE A 363 -17.11 -26.21 5.28
N GLU A 364 -17.50 -27.28 5.97
CA GLU A 364 -18.49 -28.24 5.47
C GLU A 364 -19.87 -27.59 5.31
N GLU A 365 -20.32 -26.80 6.29
CA GLU A 365 -21.58 -26.06 6.21
C GLU A 365 -21.57 -24.99 5.12
N LEU A 366 -20.45 -24.28 4.97
CA LEU A 366 -20.26 -23.30 3.91
C LEU A 366 -20.24 -23.95 2.52
N MET A 367 -19.55 -25.10 2.37
CA MET A 367 -19.50 -25.86 1.13
C MET A 367 -20.88 -26.36 0.70
N GLU A 368 -21.65 -26.91 1.63
CA GLU A 368 -22.98 -27.45 1.33
C GLU A 368 -23.92 -26.36 0.80
N VAL A 369 -23.88 -25.17 1.41
CA VAL A 369 -24.70 -24.04 0.96
C VAL A 369 -24.21 -23.50 -0.39
N MET A 370 -22.90 -23.45 -0.62
CA MET A 370 -22.33 -23.00 -1.89
C MET A 370 -22.62 -23.96 -3.05
N GLU A 371 -22.60 -25.28 -2.81
CA GLU A 371 -23.01 -26.29 -3.79
C GLU A 371 -24.50 -26.17 -4.16
N GLU A 372 -25.38 -25.91 -3.19
CA GLU A 372 -26.81 -25.66 -3.44
C GLU A 372 -27.07 -24.45 -4.34
N LEU A 373 -26.11 -23.51 -4.40
CA LEU A 373 -26.19 -22.28 -5.19
C LEU A 373 -25.43 -22.36 -6.53
N GLY A 374 -24.91 -23.54 -6.86
CA GLY A 374 -24.19 -23.78 -8.11
C GLY A 374 -22.75 -23.24 -8.10
N ALA A 375 -22.17 -23.00 -6.92
CA ALA A 375 -20.75 -22.71 -6.74
C ALA A 375 -19.96 -23.99 -6.44
N SER A 376 -18.67 -23.99 -6.75
CA SER A 376 -17.82 -25.15 -6.53
C SER A 376 -17.31 -25.20 -5.09
N GLY A 377 -16.95 -26.41 -4.62
CA GLY A 377 -16.30 -26.57 -3.31
C GLY A 377 -14.94 -25.88 -3.18
N GLU A 378 -14.29 -25.52 -4.30
CA GLU A 378 -13.07 -24.69 -4.29
C GLU A 378 -13.39 -23.24 -3.92
N ASP A 379 -14.49 -22.69 -4.45
CA ASP A 379 -14.97 -21.34 -4.13
C ASP A 379 -15.24 -21.17 -2.61
N ALA A 380 -15.76 -22.23 -1.96
CA ALA A 380 -16.03 -22.23 -0.52
C ALA A 380 -14.76 -22.23 0.33
N ARG A 381 -13.70 -22.93 -0.12
CA ARG A 381 -12.42 -22.95 0.59
C ARG A 381 -11.69 -21.62 0.47
N GLU A 382 -11.72 -21.01 -0.71
CA GLU A 382 -11.17 -19.66 -0.90
C GLU A 382 -11.92 -18.63 -0.05
N MET A 383 -13.24 -18.75 0.03
CA MET A 383 -14.07 -17.89 0.87
C MET A 383 -13.76 -18.09 2.36
N MET A 384 -13.63 -19.32 2.84
CA MET A 384 -13.25 -19.59 4.23
C MET A 384 -11.90 -18.95 4.58
N GLN A 385 -10.89 -19.11 3.72
CA GLN A 385 -9.57 -18.49 3.92
C GLN A 385 -9.61 -16.96 3.94
N LEU A 386 -10.61 -16.34 3.30
CA LEU A 386 -10.78 -14.89 3.28
C LEU A 386 -11.47 -14.35 4.54
N LEU A 387 -12.33 -15.16 5.15
CA LEU A 387 -13.23 -14.75 6.24
C LEU A 387 -12.70 -15.15 7.61
N ASP A 388 -12.02 -16.29 7.69
CA ASP A 388 -11.42 -16.85 8.90
C ASP A 388 -10.15 -16.07 9.28
N SER A 389 -10.35 -14.96 9.98
CA SER A 389 -9.30 -14.01 10.32
C SER A 389 -8.33 -14.57 11.35
N ASN A 390 -8.81 -15.48 12.21
CA ASN A 390 -8.01 -16.13 13.24
C ASN A 390 -7.42 -17.49 12.78
N SER A 391 -7.79 -17.96 11.58
CA SER A 391 -7.37 -19.23 10.98
C SER A 391 -7.73 -20.46 11.83
N ASP A 392 -8.87 -20.43 12.53
CA ASP A 392 -9.35 -21.52 13.38
C ASP A 392 -10.16 -22.58 12.63
N GLY A 393 -10.39 -22.38 11.32
CA GLY A 393 -11.11 -23.28 10.43
C GLY A 393 -12.62 -23.10 10.44
N SER A 394 -13.13 -22.06 11.10
CA SER A 394 -14.56 -21.76 11.22
C SER A 394 -14.81 -20.25 11.20
N LEU A 395 -16.03 -19.83 10.84
CA LEU A 395 -16.41 -18.41 10.92
C LEU A 395 -17.24 -18.15 12.15
N SER A 396 -16.72 -17.31 13.05
CA SER A 396 -17.49 -16.78 14.16
C SER A 396 -18.54 -15.77 13.68
N THR A 397 -19.54 -15.52 14.53
CA THR A 397 -20.56 -14.47 14.27
C THR A 397 -19.93 -13.11 14.05
N ASP A 398 -18.87 -12.78 14.80
CA ASP A 398 -18.16 -11.50 14.67
C ASP A 398 -17.40 -11.39 13.33
N GLU A 399 -16.73 -12.46 12.89
CA GLU A 399 -16.04 -12.49 11.58
C GLU A 399 -17.04 -12.40 10.42
N PHE A 400 -18.19 -13.05 10.56
CA PHE A 400 -19.25 -13.01 9.56
C PHE A 400 -19.94 -11.63 9.49
N ASP A 401 -20.24 -11.00 10.63
CA ASP A 401 -20.82 -9.66 10.70
C ASP A 401 -19.84 -8.59 10.17
N LEU A 402 -18.56 -8.68 10.53
CA LEU A 402 -17.51 -7.81 10.00
C LEU A 402 -17.44 -7.90 8.47
N PHE A 403 -17.50 -9.12 7.94
CA PHE A 403 -17.54 -9.33 6.50
C PHE A 403 -18.81 -8.77 5.86
N GLN A 404 -19.99 -8.98 6.44
CA GLN A 404 -21.23 -8.42 5.90
C GLN A 404 -21.18 -6.89 5.84
N LYS A 405 -20.71 -6.25 6.92
CA LYS A 405 -20.46 -4.81 6.95
C LYS A 405 -19.48 -4.39 5.86
N GLN A 406 -18.42 -5.16 5.63
CA GLN A 406 -17.46 -4.92 4.56
C GLN A 406 -18.08 -5.07 3.16
N VAL A 407 -18.95 -6.06 2.94
CA VAL A 407 -19.65 -6.28 1.67
C VAL A 407 -20.66 -5.19 1.39
N GLU A 408 -21.45 -4.81 2.39
CA GLU A 408 -22.41 -3.70 2.29
C GLU A 408 -21.69 -2.39 2.03
N PHE A 409 -20.56 -2.16 2.71
CA PHE A 409 -19.67 -1.03 2.47
C PHE A 409 -19.17 -0.99 1.02
N MET A 410 -18.69 -2.13 0.48
CA MET A 410 -18.27 -2.22 -0.92
C MET A 410 -19.42 -1.98 -1.90
N ARG A 411 -20.62 -2.50 -1.64
CA ARG A 411 -21.83 -2.23 -2.45
C ARG A 411 -22.16 -0.74 -2.48
N ASN A 412 -22.15 -0.09 -1.32
CA ASN A 412 -22.40 1.34 -1.22
C ASN A 412 -21.35 2.17 -1.97
N LEU A 413 -20.09 1.72 -2.02
CA LEU A 413 -19.06 2.36 -2.83
C LEU A 413 -19.29 2.16 -4.33
N GLU A 414 -19.67 0.95 -4.78
CA GLU A 414 -20.02 0.65 -6.16
C GLU A 414 -21.22 1.49 -6.65
N ASP A 415 -22.29 1.57 -5.87
CA ASP A 415 -23.48 2.36 -6.20
C ASP A 415 -23.14 3.85 -6.30
N LYS A 416 -22.35 4.36 -5.36
CA LYS A 416 -21.84 5.74 -5.40
C LYS A 416 -20.90 5.94 -6.60
N ASP A 417 -20.13 4.94 -7.00
CA ASP A 417 -19.24 5.01 -8.14
C ASP A 417 -20.01 5.11 -9.46
N VAL A 418 -21.05 4.29 -9.63
CA VAL A 418 -22.00 4.38 -10.76
C VAL A 418 -22.62 5.77 -10.82
N LYS A 419 -23.04 6.32 -9.69
CA LYS A 419 -23.58 7.69 -9.61
C LYS A 419 -22.54 8.74 -10.01
N TYR A 420 -21.29 8.62 -9.55
CA TYR A 420 -20.22 9.54 -9.91
C TYR A 420 -19.85 9.46 -11.39
N LYS A 421 -19.83 8.24 -11.96
CA LYS A 421 -19.65 8.01 -13.39
C LYS A 421 -20.75 8.71 -14.19
N ALA A 422 -22.01 8.62 -13.76
CA ALA A 422 -23.11 9.36 -14.38
C ALA A 422 -22.89 10.89 -14.28
N MET A 423 -22.54 11.41 -13.11
CA MET A 423 -22.25 12.85 -12.93
C MET A 423 -21.07 13.35 -13.77
N LEU A 424 -20.00 12.55 -13.89
CA LEU A 424 -18.87 12.85 -14.77
C LEU A 424 -19.35 12.91 -16.22
N ASN A 425 -20.11 11.90 -16.68
CA ASN A 425 -20.69 11.88 -18.02
C ASN A 425 -21.63 13.06 -18.30
N ASP A 426 -22.45 13.48 -17.32
CA ASP A 426 -23.35 14.63 -17.47
C ASP A 426 -22.57 15.95 -17.54
N LYS A 427 -21.55 16.13 -16.68
CA LYS A 427 -20.64 17.29 -16.78
C LYS A 427 -19.91 17.32 -18.12
N LEU A 428 -19.59 16.14 -18.67
CA LEU A 428 -18.98 16.01 -19.99
C LEU A 428 -19.93 16.42 -21.12
N GLN A 429 -21.21 16.07 -21.04
CA GLN A 429 -22.21 16.52 -22.03
C GLN A 429 -22.55 18.02 -21.92
N LEU A 430 -22.55 18.58 -20.71
CA LEU A 430 -22.81 20.01 -20.49
C LEU A 430 -21.68 20.90 -21.04
N ALA A 431 -20.42 20.45 -20.97
CA ALA A 431 -19.29 21.16 -21.55
C ALA A 431 -19.39 21.25 -23.09
N ASP A 432 -19.82 20.17 -23.75
CA ASP A 432 -20.05 20.14 -25.20
C ASP A 432 -21.24 21.02 -25.64
N ASN A 433 -22.32 21.08 -24.84
CA ASN A 433 -23.54 21.84 -25.19
C ASN A 433 -23.50 23.33 -24.81
N SER A 434 -22.63 23.75 -23.89
CA SER A 434 -22.60 25.13 -23.38
C SER A 434 -21.97 26.17 -24.33
N GLY A 435 -21.35 25.75 -25.43
CA GLY A 435 -20.65 26.65 -26.35
C GLY A 435 -19.40 27.34 -25.78
N LEU A 436 -19.05 27.11 -24.50
CA LEU A 436 -17.85 27.65 -23.85
C LEU A 436 -16.56 27.24 -24.59
N ILE A 437 -16.54 26.04 -25.17
CA ILE A 437 -15.43 25.54 -26.01
C ILE A 437 -15.27 26.39 -27.29
N GLN A 438 -16.36 26.87 -27.89
CA GLN A 438 -16.31 27.74 -29.06
C GLN A 438 -15.87 29.16 -28.70
N VAL A 439 -16.27 29.66 -27.53
CA VAL A 439 -15.87 30.99 -27.04
C VAL A 439 -14.37 31.03 -26.73
N TYR A 440 -13.86 30.05 -25.97
CA TYR A 440 -12.44 29.99 -25.61
C TYR A 440 -11.54 29.64 -26.81
N SER A 441 -11.96 28.78 -27.73
CA SER A 441 -11.16 28.49 -28.94
C SER A 441 -11.05 29.69 -29.87
N LYS A 442 -12.10 30.54 -29.94
CA LYS A 442 -12.10 31.77 -30.71
C LYS A 442 -11.22 32.86 -30.08
N GLU A 443 -11.30 33.05 -28.76
CA GLU A 443 -10.40 33.97 -28.03
C GLU A 443 -8.92 33.55 -28.11
N PHE A 444 -8.62 32.25 -28.09
CA PHE A 444 -7.25 31.75 -28.24
C PHE A 444 -6.74 31.85 -29.69
N GLY A 445 -7.61 31.61 -30.69
CA GLY A 445 -7.28 31.80 -32.10
C GLY A 445 -6.94 33.25 -32.44
N ASP A 446 -7.73 34.20 -31.93
CA ASP A 446 -7.54 35.63 -32.16
C ASP A 446 -6.28 36.19 -31.45
N ARG A 447 -5.81 35.53 -30.38
CA ARG A 447 -4.55 35.88 -29.69
C ARG A 447 -3.29 35.28 -30.31
N LEU A 448 -3.42 34.21 -31.09
CA LEU A 448 -2.30 33.59 -31.82
C LEU A 448 -2.12 34.17 -33.24
N ALA A 449 -3.14 34.86 -33.76
CA ALA A 449 -3.12 35.50 -35.07
C ALA A 449 -2.71 36.98 -35.06
N ASN A 450 -2.42 37.57 -33.88
CA ASN A 450 -1.94 38.94 -33.70
C ASN A 450 -0.49 39.00 -33.24
#